data_AF-A0A345DEH5-F1
#
_entry.id   AF-A0A345DEH5-F1
#
_cell.length_a   1.000
_cell.length_b   1.000
_cell.length_c   1.000
_cell.angle_alpha   90.00
_cell.angle_beta   90.00
_cell.angle_gamma   90.00
#
_symmetry.space_group_name_H-M   'P 1'
#
loop_
_entity.id
_entity.type
_entity.pdbx_description
1 polymer ?
#
loop_
_entity_poly.entity_id
_entity_poly.type
_entity_poly.pdbx_seq_one_letter_code
_entity_poly.pdbx_strand_id
1 'polypeptide(L)'
;MNRPALLARHKAALLDAQRGFKEDDTDYERHIATALIDLNQRRPRHAWASLTLEPKRRTYPCPSDLKHVYACHYGRDEKQQRDCWDPHYPIGRLPDVSVGWDADHCRFLNVHPIPSAMLLGVLGAQCDYEYTADHILTDEVCTLDEFEQGLLILRAQAEAMRELAMRNSTQPVQLRDGLTQGAANGTPSHLYSVLLAEFEQKVK
;
A
#
# COMPACT_ATOMS: atom_id res chain seq x y z
N MET A 1 5.84 -1.89 15.82
CA MET A 1 7.04 -2.71 15.50
C MET A 1 7.81 -2.00 14.42
N ASN A 2 9.11 -1.77 14.57
CA ASN A 2 9.90 -1.03 13.58
C ASN A 2 10.57 -1.98 12.56
N ARG A 3 11.18 -1.46 11.50
CA ARG A 3 11.89 -2.26 10.48
C ARG A 3 12.82 -3.36 11.04
N PRO A 4 13.72 -3.10 12.01
CA PRO A 4 14.60 -4.16 12.55
C PRO A 4 13.82 -5.26 13.29
N ALA A 5 12.71 -4.91 13.95
CA ALA A 5 11.86 -5.90 14.62
C ALA A 5 11.13 -6.79 13.60
N LEU A 6 10.71 -6.24 12.46
CA LEU A 6 10.10 -7.00 11.37
C LEU A 6 11.12 -7.92 10.69
N LEU A 7 12.36 -7.47 10.50
CA LEU A 7 13.46 -8.31 10.02
C LEU A 7 13.71 -9.49 10.98
N ALA A 8 13.82 -9.23 12.28
CA ALA A 8 14.00 -10.28 13.27
C ALA A 8 12.83 -11.29 13.28
N ARG A 9 11.59 -10.79 13.16
CA ARG A 9 10.39 -11.64 13.04
C ARG A 9 10.40 -12.48 11.77
N HIS A 10 10.80 -11.89 10.63
CA HIS A 10 10.90 -12.60 9.35
C HIS A 10 11.94 -13.72 9.43
N LYS A 11 13.13 -13.43 9.96
CA LYS A 11 14.15 -14.45 10.22
C LYS A 11 13.57 -15.57 11.07
N ALA A 12 13.04 -15.25 12.25
CA ALA A 12 12.47 -16.25 13.16
C ALA A 12 11.40 -17.12 12.47
N ALA A 13 10.62 -16.55 11.56
CA ALA A 13 9.58 -17.27 10.80
C ALA A 13 10.13 -18.23 9.73
N LEU A 14 11.39 -18.10 9.31
CA LEU A 14 12.03 -19.01 8.35
C LEU A 14 12.60 -20.28 8.99
N LEU A 15 12.72 -20.34 10.32
CA LEU A 15 13.20 -21.51 11.06
C LEU A 15 14.52 -22.07 10.45
N ASP A 16 14.57 -23.36 10.12
CA ASP A 16 15.76 -24.00 9.55
C ASP A 16 16.14 -23.49 8.15
N ALA A 17 15.22 -22.87 7.41
CA ALA A 17 15.48 -22.36 6.07
C ALA A 17 16.47 -21.18 6.06
N GLN A 18 16.71 -20.55 7.22
CA GLN A 18 17.70 -19.49 7.39
C GLN A 18 19.12 -19.91 6.95
N ARG A 19 19.46 -21.20 7.06
CA ARG A 19 20.78 -21.74 6.65
C ARG A 19 21.08 -21.56 5.17
N GLY A 20 20.03 -21.35 4.36
CA GLY A 20 20.12 -21.14 2.92
C GLY A 20 20.37 -19.69 2.51
N PHE A 21 20.56 -18.75 3.44
CA PHE A 21 20.80 -17.32 3.16
C PHE A 21 22.13 -16.84 3.76
N LYS A 22 22.58 -15.65 3.35
CA LYS A 22 23.79 -15.03 3.92
C LYS A 22 23.53 -14.51 5.34
N GLU A 23 24.59 -14.41 6.13
CA GLU A 23 24.54 -13.83 7.49
C GLU A 23 24.40 -12.30 7.48
N ASP A 24 24.73 -11.63 6.37
CA ASP A 24 24.80 -10.17 6.24
C ASP A 24 23.45 -9.43 6.15
N ASP A 25 22.33 -10.08 6.44
CA ASP A 25 20.95 -9.55 6.43
C ASP A 25 20.39 -8.97 5.13
N THR A 26 21.24 -8.72 4.13
CA THR A 26 20.89 -8.14 2.83
C THR A 26 19.79 -8.89 2.08
N ASP A 27 19.75 -10.22 2.19
CA ASP A 27 18.73 -11.05 1.54
C ASP A 27 17.35 -10.83 2.21
N TYR A 28 17.29 -10.76 3.54
CA TYR A 28 16.05 -10.51 4.28
C TYR A 28 15.50 -9.10 4.05
N GLU A 29 16.38 -8.10 3.96
CA GLU A 29 15.98 -6.74 3.61
C GLU A 29 15.34 -6.68 2.22
N ARG A 30 15.91 -7.41 1.24
CA ARG A 30 15.34 -7.52 -0.12
C ARG A 30 13.98 -8.21 -0.12
N HIS A 31 13.79 -9.26 0.68
CA HIS A 31 12.50 -9.96 0.80
C HIS A 31 11.42 -9.02 1.35
N ILE A 32 11.74 -8.29 2.42
CA ILE A 32 10.81 -7.31 3.01
C ILE A 32 10.52 -6.17 2.05
N ALA A 33 11.53 -5.62 1.37
CA ALA A 33 11.33 -4.54 0.40
C ALA A 33 10.41 -4.97 -0.75
N THR A 34 10.63 -6.18 -1.29
CA THR A 34 9.79 -6.74 -2.36
C THR A 34 8.36 -6.99 -1.87
N ALA A 35 8.22 -7.55 -0.66
CA ALA A 35 6.92 -7.79 -0.05
C ALA A 35 6.16 -6.48 0.23
N LEU A 36 6.86 -5.42 0.65
CA LEU A 36 6.27 -4.11 0.92
C LEU A 36 5.74 -3.46 -0.35
N ILE A 37 6.48 -3.57 -1.47
CA ILE A 37 6.01 -3.07 -2.77
C ILE A 37 4.71 -3.77 -3.18
N ASP A 38 4.63 -5.09 -3.05
CA ASP A 38 3.45 -5.87 -3.40
C ASP A 38 2.26 -5.54 -2.47
N LEU A 39 2.51 -5.43 -1.16
CA LEU A 39 1.49 -5.02 -0.19
C LEU A 39 0.94 -3.63 -0.52
N ASN A 40 1.80 -2.66 -0.82
CA ASN A 40 1.41 -1.30 -1.19
C ASN A 40 0.59 -1.23 -2.49
N GLN A 41 0.76 -2.18 -3.42
CA GLN A 41 -0.07 -2.26 -4.62
C GLN A 41 -1.48 -2.80 -4.33
N ARG A 42 -1.62 -3.65 -3.32
CA ARG A 42 -2.88 -4.34 -3.00
C ARG A 42 -3.69 -3.64 -1.91
N ARG A 43 -3.01 -3.18 -0.86
CA ARG A 43 -3.59 -2.50 0.31
C ARG A 43 -2.72 -1.28 0.65
N PRO A 44 -2.83 -0.19 -0.14
CA PRO A 44 -2.16 1.06 0.21
C PRO A 44 -2.78 1.66 1.48
N ARG A 45 -2.03 2.53 2.15
CA ARG A 45 -2.51 3.27 3.31
C ARG A 45 -3.51 4.33 2.88
N HIS A 46 -4.62 4.44 3.58
CA HIS A 46 -5.55 5.56 3.45
C HIS A 46 -5.12 6.71 4.37
N ALA A 47 -4.98 7.91 3.81
CA ALA A 47 -4.56 9.11 4.50
C ALA A 47 -5.55 10.26 4.22
N TRP A 48 -5.70 11.13 5.21
CA TRP A 48 -6.55 12.30 5.14
C TRP A 48 -5.69 13.54 4.94
N ALA A 49 -6.13 14.42 4.03
CA ALA A 49 -5.54 15.73 3.85
C ALA A 49 -6.63 16.79 3.72
N SER A 50 -6.30 17.99 4.20
CA SER A 50 -7.18 19.15 4.15
C SER A 50 -6.58 20.19 3.22
N LEU A 51 -7.38 20.65 2.27
CA LEU A 51 -7.04 21.71 1.34
C LEU A 51 -7.86 22.96 1.67
N THR A 52 -7.23 24.14 1.65
CA THR A 52 -7.99 25.40 1.67
C THR A 52 -8.27 25.84 0.24
N LEU A 53 -9.54 25.82 -0.14
CA LEU A 53 -10.03 26.23 -1.45
C LEU A 53 -10.08 27.75 -1.55
N GLU A 54 -9.60 28.26 -2.68
CA GLU A 54 -9.69 29.66 -3.06
C GLU A 54 -10.69 29.84 -4.19
N PRO A 55 -11.45 30.94 -4.21
CA PRO A 55 -12.43 31.18 -5.26
C PRO A 55 -11.73 31.32 -6.61
N LYS A 56 -12.31 30.72 -7.65
CA LYS A 56 -11.78 30.73 -9.03
C LYS A 56 -10.41 30.05 -9.21
N ARG A 57 -9.87 29.38 -8.18
CA ARG A 57 -8.62 28.63 -8.29
C ARG A 57 -8.87 27.15 -8.55
N ARG A 58 -8.20 26.62 -9.58
CA ARG A 58 -8.31 25.22 -9.99
C ARG A 58 -7.19 24.34 -9.45
N THR A 59 -5.97 24.89 -9.41
CA THR A 59 -4.74 24.12 -9.23
C THR A 59 -4.15 24.33 -7.84
N TYR A 60 -3.78 23.22 -7.20
CA TYR A 60 -3.22 23.18 -5.86
C TYR A 60 -2.00 22.24 -5.80
N PRO A 61 -1.08 22.46 -4.85
CA PRO A 61 0.09 21.58 -4.69
C PRO A 61 -0.37 20.17 -4.30
N CYS A 62 0.25 19.16 -4.91
CA CYS A 62 -0.01 17.76 -4.60
C CYS A 62 1.00 17.24 -3.56
N PRO A 63 0.55 16.52 -2.51
CA PRO A 63 1.45 15.81 -1.61
C PRO A 63 2.35 14.83 -2.39
N SER A 64 3.61 14.69 -1.97
CA SER A 64 4.59 13.84 -2.67
C SER A 64 4.28 12.35 -2.56
N ASP A 65 3.62 11.93 -1.48
CA ASP A 65 3.23 10.56 -1.14
C ASP A 65 1.90 10.13 -1.77
N LEU A 66 1.15 11.06 -2.38
CA LEU A 66 -0.16 10.78 -2.95
C LEU A 66 -0.06 9.88 -4.19
N LYS A 67 -0.72 8.71 -4.15
CA LYS A 67 -0.86 7.82 -5.32
C LYS A 67 -2.16 8.05 -6.08
N HIS A 68 -3.27 8.05 -5.36
CA HIS A 68 -4.61 8.17 -5.92
C HIS A 68 -5.51 8.91 -4.93
N VAL A 69 -6.39 9.77 -5.44
CA VAL A 69 -7.44 10.39 -4.61
C VAL A 69 -8.57 9.38 -4.50
N TYR A 70 -8.88 8.95 -3.28
CA TYR A 70 -9.93 7.97 -3.03
C TYR A 70 -11.30 8.64 -3.00
N ALA A 71 -11.43 9.72 -2.22
CA ALA A 71 -12.68 10.45 -2.11
C ALA A 71 -12.46 11.91 -1.73
N CYS A 72 -13.25 12.81 -2.30
CA CYS A 72 -13.41 14.17 -1.81
C CYS A 72 -14.66 14.24 -0.93
N HIS A 73 -14.51 14.67 0.33
CA HIS A 73 -15.61 14.78 1.30
C HIS A 73 -16.25 16.18 1.34
N TYR A 74 -15.77 17.10 0.51
CA TYR A 74 -16.22 18.48 0.51
C TYR A 74 -17.73 18.62 0.29
N GLY A 75 -18.41 19.22 1.27
CA GLY A 75 -19.82 19.59 1.18
C GLY A 75 -20.81 18.42 1.04
N ARG A 76 -20.36 17.16 1.16
CA ARG A 76 -21.25 15.99 1.02
C ARG A 76 -22.27 15.94 2.16
N ASP A 77 -21.81 16.11 3.39
CA ASP A 77 -22.66 16.04 4.58
C ASP A 77 -23.65 17.21 4.61
N GLU A 78 -23.18 18.43 4.35
CA GLU A 78 -24.03 19.62 4.23
C GLU A 78 -25.12 19.47 3.16
N LYS A 79 -24.76 18.92 2.00
CA LYS A 79 -25.73 18.70 0.92
C LYS A 79 -26.75 17.61 1.26
N GLN A 80 -26.36 16.61 2.07
CA GLN A 80 -27.26 15.54 2.51
C GLN A 80 -28.23 16.01 3.61
N GLN A 81 -27.79 16.92 4.47
CA GLN A 81 -28.61 17.44 5.58
C GLN A 81 -29.61 18.51 5.15
N ARG A 82 -29.37 19.17 4.00
CA ARG A 82 -30.20 20.26 3.50
C ARG A 82 -31.24 19.77 2.51
N ASP A 83 -32.43 20.33 2.63
CA ASP A 83 -33.47 20.13 1.64
C ASP A 83 -33.13 20.83 0.32
N CYS A 84 -33.54 20.24 -0.80
CA CYS A 84 -33.22 20.75 -2.13
C CYS A 84 -33.87 22.11 -2.45
N TRP A 85 -34.84 22.55 -1.65
CA TRP A 85 -35.50 23.86 -1.76
C TRP A 85 -34.92 24.93 -0.82
N ASP A 86 -33.92 24.62 0.02
CA ASP A 86 -33.22 25.63 0.82
C ASP A 86 -32.51 26.62 -0.12
N PRO A 87 -32.68 27.96 0.05
CA PRO A 87 -31.96 28.96 -0.72
C PRO A 87 -30.42 28.82 -0.69
N HIS A 88 -29.87 28.21 0.36
CA HIS A 88 -28.43 27.93 0.51
C HIS A 88 -28.05 26.52 0.05
N TYR A 89 -28.98 25.74 -0.50
CA TYR A 89 -28.66 24.44 -1.04
C TYR A 89 -27.62 24.57 -2.16
N PRO A 90 -26.47 23.87 -2.11
CA PRO A 90 -25.45 23.96 -3.14
C PRO A 90 -25.99 23.37 -4.46
N ILE A 91 -26.37 24.27 -5.38
CA ILE A 91 -26.90 23.89 -6.70
C ILE A 91 -25.77 23.32 -7.56
N GLY A 92 -25.98 22.12 -8.09
CA GLY A 92 -25.08 21.46 -9.03
C GLY A 92 -24.11 20.45 -8.41
N ARG A 93 -23.02 20.16 -9.13
CA ARG A 93 -21.99 19.20 -8.72
C ARG A 93 -21.04 19.88 -7.71
N LEU A 94 -20.77 19.21 -6.61
CA LEU A 94 -19.79 19.66 -5.63
C LEU A 94 -18.36 19.53 -6.21
N PRO A 95 -17.44 20.45 -5.87
CA PRO A 95 -16.03 20.35 -6.22
C PRO A 95 -15.45 18.98 -5.83
N ASP A 96 -14.83 18.33 -6.80
CA ASP A 96 -14.14 17.07 -6.65
C ASP A 96 -12.64 17.29 -6.86
N VAL A 97 -11.82 16.49 -6.21
CA VAL A 97 -10.35 16.59 -6.29
C VAL A 97 -9.84 15.47 -7.18
N SER A 98 -9.11 15.81 -8.23
CA SER A 98 -8.43 14.85 -9.09
C SER A 98 -6.96 15.17 -9.23
N VAL A 99 -6.16 14.19 -9.64
CA VAL A 99 -4.73 14.39 -9.90
C VAL A 99 -4.54 14.82 -11.35
N GLY A 100 -3.88 15.95 -11.56
CA GLY A 100 -3.42 16.46 -12.84
C GLY A 100 -1.91 16.36 -13.00
N TRP A 101 -1.47 16.42 -14.26
CA TRP A 101 -0.07 16.38 -14.65
C TRP A 101 0.21 17.62 -15.50
N ASP A 102 1.31 18.29 -15.20
CA ASP A 102 1.76 19.44 -15.98
C ASP A 102 2.62 18.99 -17.16
N ALA A 103 2.91 19.91 -18.09
CA ALA A 103 3.85 19.70 -19.18
C ALA A 103 5.24 19.24 -18.67
N ASP A 104 5.62 19.71 -17.48
CA ASP A 104 6.89 19.35 -16.81
C ASP A 104 6.82 18.05 -16.00
N HIS A 105 5.76 17.24 -16.18
CA HIS A 105 5.49 16.02 -15.40
C HIS A 105 5.35 16.23 -13.88
N CYS A 106 5.16 17.49 -13.45
CA CYS A 106 4.83 17.83 -12.08
C CYS A 106 3.37 17.47 -11.78
N ARG A 107 3.15 16.79 -10.65
CA ARG A 107 1.80 16.43 -10.18
C ARG A 107 1.15 17.61 -9.46
N PHE A 108 -0.10 17.89 -9.78
CA PHE A 108 -0.91 18.89 -9.09
C PHE A 108 -2.31 18.36 -8.78
N LEU A 109 -2.95 18.93 -7.76
CA LEU A 109 -4.35 18.67 -7.47
C LEU A 109 -5.22 19.62 -8.28
N ASN A 110 -6.21 19.03 -8.95
CA ASN A 110 -7.22 19.70 -9.73
C ASN A 110 -8.53 19.66 -8.99
N VAL A 111 -9.10 20.84 -8.75
CA VAL A 111 -10.45 20.96 -8.20
C VAL A 111 -11.43 21.25 -9.34
N HIS A 112 -12.44 20.39 -9.50
CA HIS A 112 -13.46 20.56 -10.52
C HIS A 112 -14.85 20.10 -10.05
N PRO A 113 -15.92 20.91 -10.22
CA PRO A 113 -15.94 22.26 -10.79
C PRO A 113 -15.19 23.30 -9.94
N ILE A 114 -14.78 24.40 -10.55
CA ILE A 114 -14.04 25.47 -9.87
C ILE A 114 -14.96 26.11 -8.80
N PRO A 115 -14.51 26.23 -7.54
CA PRO A 115 -15.35 26.76 -6.48
C PRO A 115 -15.68 28.25 -6.72
N SER A 116 -16.96 28.58 -6.63
CA SER A 116 -17.45 29.96 -6.65
C SER A 116 -17.37 30.58 -5.25
N ALA A 117 -17.23 31.90 -5.17
CA ALA A 117 -17.19 32.59 -3.87
C ALA A 117 -18.46 32.37 -3.04
N MET A 118 -19.61 32.22 -3.71
CA MET A 118 -20.88 31.91 -3.05
C MET A 118 -20.87 30.51 -2.42
N LEU A 119 -20.36 29.51 -3.15
CA LEU A 119 -20.24 28.15 -2.64
C LEU A 119 -19.34 28.09 -1.40
N LEU A 120 -18.19 28.77 -1.45
CA LEU A 120 -17.27 28.85 -0.33
C LEU A 120 -17.88 29.59 0.87
N GLY A 121 -18.75 30.56 0.63
CA GLY A 121 -19.47 31.26 1.71
C GLY A 121 -20.48 30.38 2.44
N VAL A 122 -21.05 29.37 1.78
CA VAL A 122 -22.02 28.45 2.37
C VAL A 122 -21.34 27.24 3.02
N LEU A 123 -20.43 26.58 2.30
CA LEU A 123 -19.81 25.32 2.71
C LEU A 123 -18.47 25.49 3.44
N GLY A 124 -17.92 26.71 3.44
CA GLY A 124 -16.58 26.98 3.91
C GLY A 124 -15.50 26.70 2.86
N ALA A 125 -14.29 27.15 3.16
CA ALA A 125 -13.12 26.98 2.30
C ALA A 125 -12.34 25.68 2.55
N GLN A 126 -12.62 24.96 3.63
CA GLN A 126 -11.89 23.74 3.95
C GLN A 126 -12.47 22.54 3.18
N CYS A 127 -11.60 21.84 2.46
CA CYS A 127 -11.91 20.68 1.66
C CYS A 127 -11.08 19.50 2.15
N ASP A 128 -11.72 18.62 2.90
CA ASP A 128 -11.13 17.35 3.31
C ASP A 128 -11.27 16.31 2.21
N TYR A 129 -10.17 15.63 1.92
CA TYR A 129 -10.12 14.55 0.96
C TYR A 129 -9.28 13.41 1.49
N GLU A 130 -9.68 12.21 1.10
CA GLU A 130 -9.01 10.97 1.39
C GLU A 130 -8.18 10.55 0.17
N TYR A 131 -6.94 10.14 0.42
CA TYR A 131 -6.03 9.68 -0.61
C TYR A 131 -5.28 8.44 -0.17
N THR A 132 -4.87 7.62 -1.15
CA THR A 132 -4.03 6.45 -0.90
C THR A 132 -2.56 6.83 -1.00
N ALA A 133 -1.76 6.35 -0.06
CA ALA A 133 -0.31 6.53 0.00
C ALA A 133 0.40 5.19 0.28
N ASP A 134 1.71 5.17 0.10
CA ASP A 134 2.52 4.02 0.48
C ASP A 134 2.69 3.91 2.00
N HIS A 135 2.76 2.67 2.48
CA HIS A 135 3.16 2.40 3.85
C HIS A 135 4.63 2.79 4.06
N ILE A 136 4.88 3.43 5.20
CA ILE A 136 6.20 3.86 5.63
C ILE A 136 6.77 2.79 6.56
N LEU A 137 7.91 2.23 6.16
CA LEU A 137 8.66 1.27 6.95
C LEU A 137 10.11 1.76 7.10
N THR A 138 10.40 2.44 8.19
CA THR A 138 11.74 2.88 8.58
C THR A 138 12.15 2.25 9.92
N ASP A 139 13.38 2.53 10.35
CA ASP A 139 13.88 2.05 11.65
C ASP A 139 13.14 2.70 12.83
N GLU A 140 12.48 3.83 12.60
CA GLU A 140 11.78 4.61 13.62
C GLU A 140 10.26 4.50 13.48
N VAL A 141 9.75 4.51 12.24
CA VAL A 141 8.32 4.62 11.95
C VAL A 141 7.86 3.40 11.17
N CYS A 142 6.77 2.81 11.64
CA CYS A 142 6.05 1.75 10.94
C CYS A 142 4.56 2.07 10.95
N THR A 143 3.99 2.23 9.76
CA THR A 143 2.57 2.55 9.59
C THR A 143 1.67 1.33 9.44
N LEU A 144 2.27 0.13 9.41
CA LEU A 144 1.55 -1.12 9.18
C LEU A 144 0.83 -1.57 10.46
N ASP A 145 -0.43 -1.98 10.33
CA ASP A 145 -1.15 -2.64 11.43
C ASP A 145 -0.63 -4.07 11.68
N GLU A 146 -1.11 -4.75 12.72
CA GLU A 146 -0.65 -6.11 13.06
C GLU A 146 -1.01 -7.14 11.97
N PHE A 147 -2.14 -6.96 11.29
CA PHE A 147 -2.61 -7.85 10.24
C PHE A 147 -1.77 -7.71 8.96
N GLU A 148 -1.52 -6.47 8.53
CA GLU A 148 -0.64 -6.06 7.44
C GLU A 148 0.80 -6.50 7.70
N GLN A 149 1.28 -6.42 8.95
CA GLN A 149 2.57 -6.99 9.33
C GLN A 149 2.59 -8.51 9.12
N GLY A 150 1.52 -9.21 9.48
CA GLY A 150 1.37 -10.65 9.19
C GLY A 150 1.40 -10.96 7.70
N LEU A 151 0.70 -10.17 6.88
CA LEU A 151 0.68 -10.30 5.43
C LEU A 151 2.05 -10.02 4.81
N LEU A 152 2.76 -8.99 5.30
CA LEU A 152 4.10 -8.65 4.84
C LEU A 152 5.07 -9.81 5.08
N ILE A 153 5.04 -10.41 6.28
CA ILE A 153 5.91 -11.54 6.63
C ILE A 153 5.58 -12.77 5.77
N LEU A 154 4.29 -13.06 5.56
CA LEU A 154 3.85 -14.15 4.69
C LEU A 154 4.38 -13.98 3.27
N ARG A 155 4.27 -12.76 2.71
CA ARG A 155 4.76 -12.46 1.37
C ARG A 155 6.29 -12.49 1.28
N ALA A 156 6.98 -12.06 2.34
CA ALA A 156 8.44 -12.14 2.44
C ALA A 156 8.91 -13.60 2.52
N GLN A 157 8.19 -14.48 3.23
CA GLN A 157 8.49 -15.92 3.24
C GLN A 157 8.32 -16.55 1.86
N ALA A 158 7.29 -16.17 1.11
CA ALA A 158 7.16 -16.59 -0.28
C ALA A 158 8.40 -16.17 -1.10
N GLU A 159 8.84 -14.93 -0.96
CA GLU A 159 10.02 -14.42 -1.65
C GLU A 159 11.30 -15.20 -1.30
N ALA A 160 11.47 -15.52 -0.01
CA ALA A 160 12.56 -16.37 0.46
C ALA A 160 12.52 -17.77 -0.18
N MET A 161 11.34 -18.39 -0.28
CA MET A 161 11.19 -19.70 -0.93
C MET A 161 11.48 -19.65 -2.43
N ARG A 162 11.10 -18.55 -3.11
CA ARG A 162 11.43 -18.31 -4.53
C ARG A 162 12.93 -18.25 -4.74
N GLU A 163 13.63 -17.55 -3.86
CA GLU A 163 15.09 -17.43 -3.94
C GLU A 163 15.80 -18.77 -3.68
N LEU A 164 15.37 -19.53 -2.66
CA LEU A 164 15.90 -20.87 -2.38
C LEU A 164 15.65 -21.84 -3.55
N ALA A 165 14.48 -21.77 -4.18
CA ALA A 165 14.17 -22.56 -5.36
C ALA A 165 15.16 -22.27 -6.51
N MET A 166 15.45 -20.99 -6.76
CA MET A 166 16.42 -20.58 -7.77
C MET A 166 17.84 -20.98 -7.40
N ARG A 167 18.23 -20.86 -6.13
CA ARG A 167 19.56 -21.29 -5.65
C ARG A 167 19.78 -22.80 -5.80
N ASN A 168 18.75 -23.60 -5.54
CA ASN A 168 18.81 -25.06 -5.64
C ASN A 168 18.62 -25.57 -7.08
N SER A 169 18.27 -24.70 -8.03
CA SER A 169 18.00 -25.09 -9.43
C SER A 169 19.22 -25.71 -10.14
N THR A 170 20.43 -25.34 -9.73
CA THR A 170 21.70 -25.84 -10.29
C THR A 170 22.34 -26.92 -9.44
N GLN A 171 21.78 -27.26 -8.27
CA GLN A 171 22.31 -28.31 -7.43
C GLN A 171 21.91 -29.68 -7.98
N PRO A 172 22.86 -30.62 -8.18
CA PRO A 172 22.54 -31.96 -8.62
C PRO A 172 21.71 -32.65 -7.53
N VAL A 173 20.50 -33.06 -7.89
CA VAL A 173 19.66 -33.89 -7.02
C VAL A 173 20.36 -35.23 -6.88
N GLN A 174 21.03 -35.47 -5.75
CA GLN A 174 21.53 -36.81 -5.45
C GLN A 174 20.31 -37.70 -5.16
N LEU A 175 19.92 -38.49 -6.16
CA LEU A 175 19.03 -39.62 -5.98
C LEU A 175 19.75 -40.61 -5.05
N ARG A 176 19.51 -40.49 -3.75
CA ARG A 176 19.95 -41.51 -2.81
C ARG A 176 19.07 -42.73 -3.02
N ASP A 177 19.66 -43.78 -3.59
CA ASP A 177 19.02 -45.06 -3.85
C ASP A 177 18.37 -45.64 -2.58
N GLY A 178 17.14 -46.14 -2.75
CA GLY A 178 16.44 -47.01 -1.81
C GLY A 178 15.48 -46.30 -0.85
N LEU A 179 14.18 -46.37 -1.16
CA LEU A 179 13.03 -45.84 -0.41
C LEU A 179 12.87 -44.32 -0.44
N THR A 180 12.06 -43.88 -1.41
CA THR A 180 11.56 -42.55 -1.64
C THR A 180 10.97 -41.92 -0.37
N GLN A 181 11.82 -41.30 0.45
CA GLN A 181 11.43 -40.18 1.29
C GLN A 181 11.79 -38.90 0.54
N GLY A 182 11.06 -38.63 -0.55
CA GLY A 182 10.94 -37.24 -0.99
C GLY A 182 10.46 -36.46 0.22
N ALA A 183 11.17 -35.38 0.60
CA ALA A 183 10.84 -34.62 1.78
C ALA A 183 9.32 -34.39 1.82
N ALA A 184 8.65 -34.90 2.86
CA ALA A 184 7.21 -34.74 3.03
C ALA A 184 6.79 -33.26 3.07
N ASN A 185 7.78 -32.38 3.28
CA ASN A 185 7.70 -30.94 3.16
C ASN A 185 8.15 -30.57 1.73
N GLY A 186 7.19 -30.15 0.90
CA GLY A 186 7.37 -29.94 -0.54
C GLY A 186 8.57 -29.07 -0.92
N THR A 187 8.98 -29.16 -2.20
CA THR A 187 10.09 -28.36 -2.74
C THR A 187 9.88 -26.87 -2.48
N PRO A 188 10.95 -26.06 -2.32
CA PRO A 188 10.82 -24.61 -2.12
C PRO A 188 9.92 -23.92 -3.16
N SER A 189 9.91 -24.41 -4.40
CA SER A 189 9.01 -23.95 -5.47
C SER A 189 7.53 -24.20 -5.15
N HIS A 190 7.20 -25.35 -4.56
CA HIS A 190 5.83 -25.64 -4.12
C HIS A 190 5.42 -24.74 -2.95
N LEU A 191 6.29 -24.58 -1.95
CA LEU A 191 6.02 -23.68 -0.81
C LEU A 191 5.81 -22.23 -1.27
N TYR A 192 6.60 -21.75 -2.24
CA TYR A 192 6.37 -20.45 -2.86
C TYR A 192 4.94 -20.30 -3.40
N SER A 193 4.46 -21.29 -4.16
CA SER A 193 3.11 -21.24 -4.73
C SER A 193 2.00 -21.27 -3.67
N VAL A 194 2.17 -22.06 -2.61
CA VAL A 194 1.20 -22.17 -1.52
C VAL A 194 1.14 -20.89 -0.71
N LEU A 195 2.29 -20.33 -0.35
CA LEU A 195 2.39 -19.08 0.43
C LEU A 195 1.85 -17.88 -0.37
N LEU A 196 2.13 -17.84 -1.69
CA LEU A 196 1.60 -16.79 -2.56
C LEU A 196 0.07 -16.90 -2.69
N ALA A 197 -0.46 -18.12 -2.85
CA ALA A 197 -1.91 -18.34 -2.90
C ALA A 197 -2.58 -17.95 -1.57
N GLU A 198 -1.96 -18.27 -0.43
CA GLU A 198 -2.45 -17.86 0.89
C GLU A 198 -2.45 -16.33 1.04
N PHE A 199 -1.39 -15.66 0.57
CA PHE A 199 -1.32 -14.20 0.55
C PHE A 199 -2.44 -13.60 -0.31
N GLU A 200 -2.63 -14.09 -1.54
CA GLU A 200 -3.69 -13.62 -2.44
C GLU A 200 -5.10 -13.85 -1.86
N GLN A 201 -5.29 -14.90 -1.06
CA GLN A 201 -6.56 -15.14 -0.38
C GLN A 201 -6.80 -14.18 0.78
N LYS A 202 -5.78 -13.92 1.61
CA LYS A 202 -5.90 -13.07 2.80
C LYS A 202 -5.89 -11.57 2.49
N VAL A 203 -5.32 -11.18 1.35
CA VAL A 203 -5.24 -9.79 0.92
C VAL A 203 -6.56 -9.25 0.39
N LYS A 204 -7.47 -10.13 -0.06
CA LYS A 204 -8.84 -9.76 -0.45
C LYS A 204 -9.60 -9.09 0.69
#